data_AF-A0A2R4T5E1-F1
#
_entry.id   AF-A0A2R4T5E1-F1
#
_cell.length_a   1.000
_cell.length_b   1.000
_cell.length_c   1.000
_cell.angle_alpha   90.00
_cell.angle_beta   90.00
_cell.angle_gamma   90.00
#
_symmetry.space_group_name_H-M   'P 1'
#
loop_
_entity.id
_entity.type
_entity.pdbx_description
1 polymer ?
#
loop_
_entity_poly.entity_id
_entity_poly.type
_entity_poly.pdbx_seq_one_letter_code
_entity_poly.pdbx_strand_id
1 'polypeptide(L)'
;MSENVPRLELLRFLRRVQEQQLQQTDRWIAQEEQREAAAARAARTRPPVDPGWCVSFGIGGDRKPLEVHVGDCGMAKHRKPVSQEQARRAMTEEGVEACAFCRPDTALGVL
;
A
#
# COMPACT_ATOMS: atom_id res chain seq x y z
N MET A 1 -22.07 41.80 42.19
CA MET A 1 -22.90 42.68 41.34
C MET A 1 -22.71 42.22 39.91
N SER A 2 -23.65 41.45 39.38
CA SER A 2 -23.53 40.93 38.01
C SER A 2 -23.87 42.05 37.04
N GLU A 3 -22.86 42.52 36.34
CA GLU A 3 -23.00 43.46 35.23
C GLU A 3 -23.81 42.78 34.12
N ASN A 4 -24.96 43.37 33.78
CA ASN A 4 -25.90 42.79 32.84
C ASN A 4 -25.36 43.00 31.41
N VAL A 5 -24.59 42.03 30.92
CA VAL A 5 -24.03 42.09 29.56
C VAL A 5 -25.19 42.20 28.55
N PRO A 6 -25.22 43.23 27.70
CA PRO A 6 -26.30 43.40 26.74
C PRO A 6 -26.42 42.18 25.82
N ARG A 7 -27.66 41.72 25.58
CA ARG A 7 -27.94 40.56 24.71
C ARG A 7 -27.26 40.67 23.33
N LEU A 8 -27.16 41.89 22.79
CA LEU A 8 -26.46 42.15 21.53
C LEU A 8 -24.97 41.77 21.57
N GLU A 9 -24.28 42.01 22.68
CA GLU A 9 -22.87 41.65 22.85
C GLU A 9 -22.68 40.14 22.95
N LEU A 10 -23.58 39.45 23.67
CA LEU A 10 -23.58 37.99 23.73
C LEU A 10 -23.77 37.35 22.35
N LEU A 11 -24.68 37.90 21.53
CA LEU A 11 -24.89 37.41 20.17
C LEU A 11 -23.69 37.70 19.26
N ARG A 12 -23.05 38.87 19.39
CA ARG A 12 -21.81 39.19 18.66
C ARG A 12 -20.65 38.28 19.06
N PHE A 13 -20.55 37.95 20.34
CA PHE A 13 -19.57 36.99 20.84
C PHE A 13 -19.83 35.59 20.28
N LEU A 14 -21.06 35.10 20.39
CA LEU A 14 -21.46 33.79 19.85
C LEU A 14 -21.17 33.68 18.36
N ARG A 15 -21.44 34.75 17.58
CA ARG A 15 -21.12 34.78 16.15
C ARG A 15 -19.63 34.55 15.88
N ARG A 16 -18.73 35.21 16.63
CA ARG A 16 -17.28 35.02 16.47
C ARG A 16 -16.84 33.59 16.82
N VAL A 17 -17.43 33.00 17.85
CA VAL A 17 -17.16 31.61 18.22
C VAL A 17 -17.60 30.67 17.11
N GLN A 18 -18.80 30.88 16.55
CA GLN A 18 -19.31 30.07 15.44
C GLN A 18 -18.44 30.22 14.18
N GLU A 19 -17.98 31.44 13.86
CA GLU A 19 -17.05 31.66 12.75
C GLU A 19 -15.73 30.90 12.95
N GLN A 20 -15.18 30.91 14.16
CA GLN A 20 -13.97 30.15 14.48
C GLN A 20 -14.20 28.64 14.35
N GLN A 21 -15.35 28.15 14.81
CA GLN A 21 -15.72 26.73 14.71
C GLN A 21 -15.89 26.32 13.25
N LEU A 22 -16.56 27.13 12.42
CA LEU A 22 -16.69 26.88 10.99
C LEU A 22 -15.32 26.82 10.30
N GLN A 23 -14.44 27.78 10.58
CA GLN A 23 -13.07 27.77 10.05
C GLN A 23 -12.26 26.53 10.49
N GLN A 24 -12.55 25.99 11.68
CA GLN A 24 -11.93 24.74 12.12
C GLN A 24 -12.47 23.55 11.34
N THR A 25 -13.79 23.47 11.16
CA THR A 25 -14.45 22.43 10.35
C THR A 25 -13.96 22.46 8.90
N ASP A 26 -13.87 23.63 8.27
CA ASP A 26 -13.38 23.77 6.90
C ASP A 26 -11.95 23.25 6.74
N ARG A 27 -11.09 23.47 7.75
CA ARG A 27 -9.72 22.92 7.76
C ARG A 27 -9.71 21.39 7.86
N TRP A 28 -10.61 20.79 8.63
CA TRP A 28 -10.73 19.33 8.70
C TRP A 28 -11.26 18.74 7.40
N ILE A 29 -12.26 19.39 6.77
CA ILE A 29 -12.76 18.99 5.46
C ILE A 29 -11.63 18.99 4.44
N ALA A 30 -10.86 20.08 4.33
CA ALA A 30 -9.76 20.18 3.39
C ALA A 30 -8.68 19.09 3.61
N GLN A 31 -8.41 18.71 4.87
CA GLN A 31 -7.48 17.62 5.19
C GLN A 31 -8.02 16.27 4.73
N GLU A 32 -9.30 15.99 4.95
CA GLU A 32 -9.91 14.73 4.50
C GLU A 32 -9.99 14.66 2.97
N GLU A 33 -10.37 15.74 2.30
CA GLU A 33 -10.34 15.84 0.83
C GLU A 33 -8.94 15.60 0.27
N GLN A 34 -7.89 16.14 0.92
CA GLN A 34 -6.51 15.88 0.52
C GLN A 34 -6.14 14.41 0.68
N ARG A 35 -6.57 13.76 1.78
CA ARG A 35 -6.33 12.33 2.01
C ARG A 35 -7.03 11.47 0.97
N GLU A 36 -8.28 11.77 0.65
CA GLU A 36 -9.04 11.07 -0.40
C GLU A 36 -8.41 11.27 -1.78
N ALA A 37 -8.01 12.50 -2.12
CA ALA A 37 -7.32 12.78 -3.37
C ALA A 37 -5.98 12.05 -3.47
N ALA A 38 -5.22 11.96 -2.36
CA ALA A 38 -3.99 11.21 -2.31
C ALA A 38 -4.24 9.70 -2.49
N ALA A 39 -5.26 9.14 -1.84
CA ALA A 39 -5.65 7.74 -1.98
C ALA A 39 -6.11 7.43 -3.42
N ALA A 40 -6.91 8.30 -4.04
CA ALA A 40 -7.33 8.16 -5.42
C ALA A 40 -6.16 8.23 -6.40
N ARG A 41 -5.20 9.14 -6.18
CA ARG A 41 -3.94 9.20 -6.95
C ARG A 41 -3.12 7.93 -6.76
N ALA A 42 -2.96 7.47 -5.52
CA ALA A 42 -2.25 6.22 -5.23
C ALA A 42 -2.91 5.03 -5.93
N ALA A 43 -4.24 4.93 -5.93
CA ALA A 43 -4.97 3.87 -6.63
C ALA A 43 -4.78 3.92 -8.16
N ARG A 44 -4.74 5.12 -8.76
CA ARG A 44 -4.51 5.31 -10.20
C ARG A 44 -3.07 5.04 -10.62
N THR A 45 -2.10 5.40 -9.77
CA THR A 45 -0.67 5.22 -10.04
C THR A 45 -0.16 3.87 -9.55
N ARG A 46 -0.93 3.15 -8.74
CA ARG A 46 -0.61 1.78 -8.32
C ARG A 46 -0.47 0.95 -9.60
N PRO A 47 0.72 0.40 -9.90
CA PRO A 47 0.87 -0.53 -11.01
C PRO A 47 -0.17 -1.65 -10.83
N PRO A 48 -0.68 -2.25 -11.92
CA PRO A 48 -1.47 -3.46 -11.81
C PRO A 48 -0.75 -4.42 -10.85
N VAL A 49 -1.51 -5.12 -10.01
CA VAL A 49 -1.00 -6.33 -9.36
C VAL A 49 -0.81 -7.33 -10.50
N ASP A 50 0.25 -7.14 -11.28
CA ASP A 50 0.87 -8.23 -11.99
C ASP A 50 1.24 -9.21 -10.88
N PRO A 51 0.81 -10.49 -10.95
CA PRO A 51 1.27 -11.46 -9.97
C PRO A 51 2.78 -11.36 -9.80
N GLY A 52 3.52 -10.93 -10.83
CA GLY A 52 4.97 -10.81 -10.78
C GLY A 52 5.56 -12.19 -10.53
N TRP A 53 6.87 -12.28 -10.54
CA TRP A 53 7.54 -13.50 -10.12
C TRP A 53 8.32 -13.19 -8.86
N CYS A 54 8.47 -14.16 -8.00
CA CYS A 54 9.33 -13.98 -6.83
C CYS A 54 10.13 -15.23 -6.53
N VAL A 55 11.27 -15.04 -5.89
CA VAL A 55 12.12 -16.13 -5.42
C VAL A 55 12.07 -16.14 -3.90
N SER A 56 11.76 -17.29 -3.31
CA SER A 56 11.85 -17.52 -1.87
C SER A 56 13.28 -17.85 -1.47
N PHE A 57 13.65 -17.51 -0.23
CA PHE A 57 15.00 -17.68 0.27
C PHE A 57 15.02 -18.41 1.62
N GLY A 58 16.08 -19.17 1.85
CA GLY A 58 16.30 -19.88 3.11
C GLY A 58 16.58 -18.96 4.30
N ILE A 59 16.38 -19.50 5.50
CA ILE A 59 16.66 -18.82 6.76
C ILE A 59 18.15 -19.04 7.08
N GLY A 60 18.98 -18.00 6.94
CA GLY A 60 20.42 -18.07 7.21
C GLY A 60 21.19 -16.88 6.61
N GLY A 61 22.46 -16.73 6.97
CA GLY A 61 23.32 -15.64 6.47
C GLY A 61 23.52 -15.65 4.96
N ASP A 62 23.62 -16.85 4.38
CA ASP A 62 23.86 -17.04 2.94
C ASP A 62 22.60 -16.83 2.08
N ARG A 63 21.41 -16.74 2.70
CA ARG A 63 20.08 -16.57 2.05
C ARG A 63 20.02 -17.16 0.65
N LYS A 64 20.19 -18.49 0.54
CA LYS A 64 20.19 -19.16 -0.77
C LYS A 64 18.78 -19.15 -1.38
N PRO A 65 18.66 -18.98 -2.71
CA PRO A 65 17.40 -19.19 -3.42
C PRO A 65 16.87 -20.60 -3.15
N LEU A 66 15.58 -20.73 -2.90
CA LEU A 66 14.91 -22.01 -2.67
C LEU A 66 13.98 -22.35 -3.83
N GLU A 67 12.95 -21.53 -4.02
CA GLU A 67 11.93 -21.79 -5.02
C GLU A 67 11.54 -20.50 -5.76
N VAL A 68 11.21 -20.63 -7.04
CA VAL A 68 10.52 -19.61 -7.82
C VAL A 68 9.02 -19.74 -7.60
N HIS A 69 8.30 -18.62 -7.56
CA HIS A 69 6.86 -18.54 -7.35
C HIS A 69 6.23 -17.51 -8.29
N VAL A 70 4.95 -17.70 -8.59
CA VAL A 70 4.05 -16.60 -8.99
C VAL A 70 3.93 -15.65 -7.79
N GLY A 71 4.07 -14.35 -7.96
CA GLY A 71 4.37 -13.44 -6.84
C GLY A 71 3.20 -13.17 -5.88
N ASP A 72 1.98 -13.61 -6.21
CA ASP A 72 0.84 -13.67 -5.28
C ASP A 72 0.73 -15.01 -4.54
N CYS A 73 1.67 -15.96 -4.76
CA CYS A 73 1.70 -17.25 -4.08
C CYS A 73 1.82 -17.09 -2.56
N GLY A 74 0.82 -17.62 -1.83
CA GLY A 74 0.79 -17.62 -0.37
C GLY A 74 1.84 -18.50 0.30
N MET A 75 2.51 -19.39 -0.46
CA MET A 75 3.57 -20.27 0.06
C MET A 75 4.95 -19.60 0.07
N ALA A 76 5.12 -18.50 -0.68
CA ALA A 76 6.39 -17.81 -0.79
C ALA A 76 6.77 -17.08 0.51
N LYS A 77 7.79 -17.57 1.22
CA LYS A 77 8.37 -16.94 2.41
C LYS A 77 9.69 -16.26 2.09
N HIS A 78 9.99 -15.16 2.79
CA HIS A 78 11.22 -14.39 2.61
C HIS A 78 11.52 -14.03 1.15
N ARG A 79 10.49 -13.62 0.41
CA ARG A 79 10.52 -13.50 -1.04
C ARG A 79 11.11 -12.17 -1.53
N LYS A 80 11.80 -12.20 -2.67
CA LYS A 80 12.15 -11.00 -3.44
C LYS A 80 11.47 -11.02 -4.81
N PRO A 81 10.87 -9.89 -5.24
CA PRO A 81 10.30 -9.80 -6.58
C PRO A 81 11.41 -9.87 -7.63
N VAL A 82 11.12 -10.55 -8.74
CA VAL A 82 11.99 -10.70 -9.90
C VAL A 82 11.16 -10.53 -11.17
N SER A 83 11.83 -10.18 -12.27
CA SER A 83 11.20 -10.15 -13.59
C SER A 83 10.92 -11.56 -14.10
N GLN A 84 10.07 -11.67 -15.12
CA GLN A 84 9.80 -12.93 -15.83
C GLN A 84 11.08 -13.60 -16.33
N GLU A 85 11.98 -12.84 -16.95
CA GLU A 85 13.24 -13.39 -17.46
C GLU A 85 14.17 -13.85 -16.33
N GLN A 86 14.20 -13.12 -15.21
CA GLN A 86 14.96 -13.54 -14.03
C GLN A 86 14.39 -14.83 -13.42
N ALA A 87 13.07 -14.96 -13.36
CA ALA A 87 12.42 -16.19 -12.89
C ALA A 87 12.73 -17.38 -13.79
N ARG A 88 12.68 -17.18 -15.12
CA ARG A 88 13.04 -18.19 -16.12
C ARG A 88 14.49 -18.63 -15.94
N ARG A 89 15.42 -17.67 -15.90
CA ARG A 89 16.86 -17.93 -15.70
C ARG A 89 17.15 -18.61 -14.36
N ALA A 90 16.46 -18.22 -13.28
CA ALA A 90 16.62 -18.86 -11.98
C ALA A 90 16.31 -20.37 -12.06
N MET A 91 15.26 -20.76 -12.80
CA MET A 91 14.91 -22.18 -12.97
C MET A 91 15.79 -22.91 -13.98
N THR A 92 16.15 -22.27 -15.10
CA THR A 92 16.87 -22.95 -16.20
C THR A 92 18.38 -22.94 -16.06
N GLU A 93 18.96 -21.85 -15.53
CA GLU A 93 20.42 -21.65 -15.44
C GLU A 93 20.92 -21.84 -14.01
N GLU A 94 20.19 -21.35 -13.01
CA GLU A 94 20.64 -21.33 -11.61
C GLU A 94 20.14 -22.55 -10.80
N GLY A 95 19.28 -23.38 -11.40
CA GLY A 95 18.77 -24.63 -10.80
C GLY A 95 17.83 -24.43 -9.61
N VAL A 96 17.18 -23.26 -9.51
CA VAL A 96 16.18 -22.97 -8.47
C VAL A 96 14.89 -23.71 -8.79
N GLU A 97 14.33 -24.40 -7.81
CA GLU A 97 13.15 -25.24 -8.03
C GLU A 97 11.89 -24.38 -8.27
N ALA A 98 10.94 -24.92 -9.03
CA ALA A 98 9.63 -24.31 -9.20
C ALA A 98 8.73 -24.69 -8.02
N CYS A 99 8.02 -23.73 -7.45
CA CYS A 99 7.05 -24.04 -6.39
C CYS A 99 5.97 -24.99 -6.91
N ALA A 100 5.83 -26.15 -6.25
CA ALA A 100 4.85 -27.17 -6.62
C ALA A 100 3.39 -26.70 -6.54
N PHE A 101 3.09 -25.67 -5.73
CA PHE A 101 1.73 -25.17 -5.51
C PHE A 101 1.27 -24.19 -6.60
N CYS A 102 2.07 -23.18 -6.93
CA CYS A 102 1.72 -22.19 -7.94
C CYS A 102 2.23 -22.51 -9.35
N ARG A 103 3.04 -23.57 -9.52
CA ARG A 103 3.53 -24.10 -10.81
C ARG A 103 4.05 -23.03 -11.78
N PRO A 104 5.05 -22.23 -11.35
CA PRO A 104 5.56 -21.12 -12.16
C PRO A 104 6.31 -21.60 -13.40
N ASP A 105 6.91 -22.78 -13.37
CA ASP A 105 7.49 -23.49 -14.51
C ASP A 105 6.50 -23.63 -15.68
N THR A 106 5.26 -23.99 -15.38
CA THR A 106 4.18 -24.22 -16.33
C THR A 106 3.68 -22.88 -16.88
N ALA A 107 3.51 -21.89 -16.00
CA ALA A 107 3.11 -20.55 -16.39
C ALA A 107 4.19 -19.80 -17.20
N LEU A 108 5.47 -20.16 -17.04
CA LEU A 108 6.62 -19.64 -17.79
C LEU A 108 6.99 -20.46 -19.02
N GLY A 109 6.34 -21.60 -19.26
CA GLY A 109 6.62 -22.49 -20.40
C GLY A 109 8.02 -23.13 -20.34
N VAL A 110 8.53 -23.40 -19.14
CA VAL A 110 9.84 -24.03 -18.89
C VAL A 110 9.73 -25.56 -18.79
N LEU A 111 8.53 -26.06 -18.45
CA LEU A 111 8.17 -27.48 -18.47
C LEU A 111 7.45 -27.89 -19.75
#